data_AF-C3XHR2-F1
#
_entry.id   AF-C3XHR2-F1
#
_cell.length_a   1.000
_cell.length_b   1.000
_cell.length_c   1.000
_cell.angle_alpha   90.00
_cell.angle_beta   90.00
_cell.angle_gamma   90.00
#
_symmetry.space_group_name_H-M   'P 1'
#
loop_
_entity.id
_entity.type
_entity.pdbx_description
1 polymer ?
#
loop_
_entity_poly.entity_id
_entity_poly.type
_entity_poly.pdbx_seq_one_letter_code
_entity_poly.pdbx_strand_id
1 'polypeptide(L)'
;MAKRTKYDKKKLVESLQTLSNVAYMAKLDDARWLLEFVEGDFNENEAWFLKTTEGKEFVALPQFALQNLLGHIQQHNEEKFLMLLRYEIRELMPIDLEDTMAVALHEFHSYKQSNGNIQDIDAKAFAKNIKLAHPNLFLRLDSIFKL
;
A
#
# COMPACT_ATOMS: atom_id res chain seq x y z
N MET A 1 -16.12 30.45 13.18
CA MET A 1 -15.01 29.53 13.52
C MET A 1 -15.56 28.11 13.49
N ALA A 2 -15.28 27.34 12.42
CA ALA A 2 -15.73 25.95 12.33
C ALA A 2 -14.93 25.10 13.34
N LYS A 3 -15.65 24.42 14.24
CA LYS A 3 -15.07 23.40 15.12
C LYS A 3 -14.43 22.35 14.23
N ARG A 4 -13.11 22.19 14.29
CA ARG A 4 -12.42 21.02 13.71
C ARG A 4 -12.96 19.79 14.44
N THR A 5 -13.88 19.09 13.82
CA THR A 5 -14.34 17.77 14.26
C THR A 5 -13.10 16.88 14.26
N LYS A 6 -12.80 16.29 15.42
CA LYS A 6 -11.66 15.41 15.58
C LYS A 6 -11.91 14.17 14.70
N TYR A 7 -11.03 13.94 13.73
CA TYR A 7 -11.12 12.81 12.82
C TYR A 7 -11.17 11.48 13.57
N ASP A 8 -12.18 10.66 13.27
CA ASP A 8 -12.35 9.33 13.85
C ASP A 8 -12.02 8.23 12.82
N LYS A 9 -10.79 7.70 12.93
CA LYS A 9 -10.31 6.60 12.08
C LYS A 9 -11.16 5.34 12.18
N LYS A 10 -11.70 5.05 13.36
CA LYS A 10 -12.41 3.80 13.63
C LYS A 10 -13.76 3.82 12.90
N LYS A 11 -14.47 4.94 13.03
CA LYS A 11 -15.76 5.17 12.37
C LYS A 11 -15.67 5.05 10.84
N LEU A 12 -14.61 5.59 10.24
CA LEU A 12 -14.39 5.49 8.80
C LEU A 12 -14.20 4.03 8.35
N VAL A 13 -13.36 3.27 9.05
CA VAL A 13 -13.12 1.85 8.71
C VAL A 13 -14.39 1.04 8.89
N GLU A 14 -15.15 1.29 9.96
CA GLU A 14 -16.45 0.66 10.18
C GLU A 14 -17.41 0.96 9.01
N SER A 15 -17.52 2.22 8.59
CA SER A 15 -18.40 2.61 7.47
C SER A 15 -18.05 1.90 6.15
N LEU A 16 -16.76 1.63 5.90
CA LEU A 16 -16.31 0.89 4.73
C LEU A 16 -16.70 -0.60 4.77
N GLN A 17 -16.86 -1.18 5.96
CA GLN A 17 -17.22 -2.59 6.15
C GLN A 17 -18.72 -2.81 6.19
N THR A 18 -19.45 -1.88 6.81
CA THR A 18 -20.91 -1.97 7.00
C THR A 18 -21.69 -1.45 5.81
N LEU A 19 -21.04 -0.74 4.89
CA LEU A 19 -21.69 -0.02 3.78
C LEU A 19 -22.76 0.98 4.27
N SER A 20 -22.59 1.50 5.49
CA SER A 20 -23.48 2.51 6.06
C SER A 20 -23.23 3.86 5.40
N ASN A 21 -24.20 4.76 5.44
CA ASN A 21 -24.17 6.09 4.82
C ASN A 21 -24.35 6.04 3.28
N VAL A 22 -25.60 5.88 2.88
CA VAL A 22 -26.02 5.64 1.49
C VAL A 22 -26.78 6.85 0.97
N ALA A 23 -26.40 7.33 -0.22
CA ALA A 23 -27.11 8.39 -0.92
C ALA A 23 -27.45 8.02 -2.36
N TYR A 24 -28.61 8.47 -2.83
CA TYR A 24 -28.92 8.45 -4.25
C TYR A 24 -28.36 9.70 -4.92
N MET A 25 -27.76 9.52 -6.10
CA MET A 25 -27.36 10.63 -6.94
C MET A 25 -28.27 10.72 -8.17
N ALA A 26 -28.75 11.94 -8.44
CA ALA A 26 -29.54 12.26 -9.61
C ALA A 26 -28.97 13.51 -10.28
N LYS A 27 -28.95 13.51 -11.62
CA LYS A 27 -28.51 14.68 -12.38
C LYS A 27 -29.61 15.75 -12.32
N LEU A 28 -29.26 16.98 -11.91
CA LEU A 28 -30.16 18.13 -11.95
C LEU A 28 -30.04 18.88 -13.28
N ASP A 29 -28.80 19.04 -13.76
CA ASP A 29 -28.47 19.57 -15.09
C ASP A 29 -27.06 19.12 -15.51
N ASP A 30 -26.53 19.69 -16.59
CA ASP A 30 -25.22 19.30 -17.15
C ASP A 30 -24.02 19.43 -16.21
N ALA A 31 -24.08 20.29 -15.19
CA ALA A 31 -22.98 20.49 -14.25
C ALA A 31 -23.34 20.16 -12.79
N ARG A 32 -24.62 19.96 -12.48
CA ARG A 32 -25.11 19.81 -11.09
C ARG A 32 -25.75 18.46 -10.88
N TRP A 33 -25.38 17.85 -9.77
CA TRP A 33 -25.94 16.62 -9.25
C TRP A 33 -26.56 16.87 -7.89
N LEU A 34 -27.70 16.25 -7.64
CA LEU A 34 -28.32 16.18 -6.33
C LEU A 34 -27.87 14.89 -5.65
N LEU A 35 -27.49 15.01 -4.38
CA LEU A 35 -27.26 13.87 -3.49
C LEU A 35 -28.37 13.86 -2.45
N GLU A 36 -29.12 12.77 -2.38
CA GLU A 36 -30.17 12.55 -1.38
C GLU A 36 -29.76 11.37 -0.48
N PHE A 37 -29.41 11.67 0.76
CA PHE A 37 -29.02 10.66 1.75
C PHE A 37 -30.26 9.92 2.25
N VAL A 38 -30.27 8.60 2.08
CA VAL A 38 -31.30 7.69 2.59
C VAL A 38 -30.96 7.26 4.00
N GLU A 39 -29.66 7.10 4.26
CA GLU A 39 -29.11 6.75 5.56
C GLU A 39 -27.81 7.54 5.73
N GLY A 40 -27.61 8.14 6.91
CA GLY A 40 -26.43 8.95 7.21
C GLY A 40 -26.54 10.41 6.76
N ASP A 41 -25.39 11.09 6.71
CA ASP A 41 -25.27 12.49 6.33
C ASP A 41 -23.93 12.79 5.63
N PHE A 42 -23.80 13.99 5.10
CA PHE A 42 -22.55 14.47 4.52
C PHE A 42 -21.53 14.74 5.63
N ASN A 43 -20.72 13.73 5.97
CA ASN A 43 -19.70 13.84 7.01
C ASN A 43 -18.31 13.40 6.55
N GLU A 44 -17.30 14.05 7.13
CA GLU A 44 -15.89 13.80 6.84
C GLU A 44 -15.31 12.56 7.53
N ASN A 45 -16.09 11.81 8.31
CA ASN A 45 -15.60 10.68 9.11
C ASN A 45 -16.06 9.31 8.58
N GLU A 46 -16.82 9.27 7.49
CA GLU A 46 -17.40 8.06 6.92
C GLU A 46 -17.23 8.04 5.40
N ALA A 47 -17.32 6.85 4.83
CA ALA A 47 -17.46 6.65 3.39
C ALA A 47 -18.92 6.89 2.98
N TRP A 48 -19.13 7.49 1.80
CA TRP A 48 -20.48 7.64 1.25
C TRP A 48 -20.67 6.69 0.07
N PHE A 49 -21.70 5.87 0.13
CA PHE A 49 -22.06 4.93 -0.92
C PHE A 49 -23.14 5.55 -1.80
N LEU A 50 -22.75 5.94 -3.01
CA LEU A 50 -23.59 6.70 -3.92
C LEU A 50 -24.17 5.79 -4.99
N LYS A 51 -25.50 5.81 -5.16
CA LYS A 51 -26.20 5.03 -6.18
C LYS A 51 -26.86 5.93 -7.19
N THR A 52 -26.56 5.73 -8.47
CA THR A 52 -27.27 6.42 -9.57
C THR A 52 -28.62 5.79 -9.83
N THR A 53 -29.52 6.53 -10.46
CA THR A 53 -30.80 6.01 -10.96
C THR A 53 -30.64 4.90 -12.01
N GLU A 54 -29.48 4.82 -12.68
CA GLU A 54 -29.13 3.75 -13.63
C GLU A 54 -28.56 2.49 -12.95
N GLY A 55 -28.47 2.47 -11.62
CA GLY A 55 -27.94 1.33 -10.85
C GLY A 55 -26.42 1.27 -10.77
N LYS A 56 -25.68 2.28 -11.25
CA LYS A 56 -24.23 2.39 -11.02
C LYS A 56 -23.96 2.83 -9.58
N GLU A 57 -22.98 2.19 -8.95
CA GLU A 57 -22.58 2.44 -7.56
C GLU A 57 -21.18 3.06 -7.51
N PHE A 58 -21.01 4.05 -6.63
CA PHE A 58 -19.76 4.76 -6.41
C PHE A 58 -19.49 4.86 -4.91
N VAL A 59 -18.21 5.04 -4.55
CA VAL A 59 -17.82 5.36 -3.18
C VAL A 59 -17.09 6.70 -3.18
N ALA A 60 -17.55 7.62 -2.34
CA ALA A 60 -16.85 8.85 -2.06
C ALA A 60 -16.15 8.76 -0.70
N LEU A 61 -14.88 9.15 -0.66
CA LEU A 61 -14.08 9.20 0.54
C LEU A 61 -13.52 10.61 0.73
N PRO A 62 -13.41 11.08 1.98
CA PRO A 62 -12.61 12.25 2.28
C PRO A 62 -11.19 12.10 1.72
N GLN A 63 -10.61 13.15 1.15
CA GLN A 63 -9.29 13.08 0.50
C GLN A 63 -8.21 12.53 1.44
N PHE A 64 -8.18 12.98 2.69
CA PHE A 64 -7.22 12.51 3.68
C PHE A 64 -7.40 11.01 3.99
N ALA A 65 -8.63 10.49 3.93
CA ALA A 65 -8.95 9.10 4.19
C ALA A 65 -8.37 8.22 3.08
N LEU A 66 -8.57 8.62 1.83
CA LEU A 66 -7.97 7.94 0.68
C LEU A 66 -6.44 7.95 0.74
N GLN A 67 -5.82 9.09 1.07
CA GLN A 67 -4.37 9.19 1.22
C GLN A 67 -3.84 8.26 2.32
N ASN A 68 -4.52 8.18 3.47
CA ASN A 68 -4.15 7.27 4.54
C ASN A 68 -4.27 5.79 4.12
N LEU A 69 -5.35 5.42 3.41
CA LEU A 69 -5.53 4.07 2.90
C LEU A 69 -4.41 3.69 1.91
N LEU A 70 -4.10 4.57 0.97
CA LEU A 70 -3.01 4.38 0.02
C LEU A 70 -1.66 4.23 0.73
N GLY A 71 -1.39 5.05 1.75
CA GLY A 71 -0.18 4.96 2.57
C GLY A 71 -0.05 3.61 3.27
N HIS A 72 -1.13 3.11 3.89
CA HIS A 72 -1.12 1.80 4.54
C HIS A 72 -0.91 0.65 3.56
N ILE A 73 -1.53 0.70 2.38
CA ILE A 73 -1.34 -0.31 1.33
C ILE A 73 0.12 -0.33 0.86
N GLN A 74 0.72 0.84 0.66
CA GLN A 74 2.13 0.97 0.28
C GLN A 74 3.05 0.40 1.35
N GLN A 75 2.84 0.75 2.62
CA GLN A 75 3.63 0.24 3.73
C GLN A 75 3.50 -1.29 3.85
N HIS A 76 2.28 -1.83 3.77
CA HIS A 76 2.06 -3.27 3.84
C HIS A 76 2.75 -4.03 2.71
N ASN A 77 2.70 -3.50 1.48
CA ASN A 77 3.39 -4.08 0.35
C ASN A 77 4.92 -4.06 0.53
N GLU A 78 5.47 -2.98 1.09
CA GLU A 78 6.89 -2.87 1.42
C GLU A 78 7.31 -3.88 2.49
N GLU A 79 6.57 -3.99 3.59
CA GLU A 79 6.81 -4.99 4.64
C GLU A 79 6.78 -6.41 4.09
N LYS A 80 5.77 -6.73 3.27
CA LYS A 80 5.65 -8.03 2.59
C LYS A 80 6.84 -8.30 1.69
N PHE A 81 7.26 -7.31 0.90
CA PHE A 81 8.42 -7.44 0.03
C PHE A 81 9.70 -7.71 0.83
N LEU A 82 9.95 -6.95 1.89
CA LEU A 82 11.15 -7.12 2.73
C LEU A 82 11.19 -8.49 3.41
N MET A 83 10.03 -9.01 3.82
CA MET A 83 9.92 -10.37 4.36
C MET A 83 10.31 -11.43 3.31
N LEU A 84 9.78 -11.31 2.08
CA LEU A 84 10.11 -12.23 0.99
C LEU A 84 11.59 -12.10 0.59
N LEU A 85 12.11 -10.88 0.54
CA LEU A 85 13.50 -10.62 0.22
C LEU A 85 14.44 -11.27 1.24
N ARG A 86 14.14 -11.15 2.54
CA ARG A 86 14.91 -11.83 3.60
C ARG A 86 14.91 -13.34 3.42
N TYR A 87 13.77 -13.93 3.06
CA TYR A 87 13.68 -15.35 2.77
C TYR A 87 14.58 -15.74 1.57
N GLU A 88 14.46 -15.04 0.45
CA GLU A 88 15.24 -15.33 -0.76
C GLU A 88 16.76 -15.11 -0.55
N ILE A 89 17.17 -14.08 0.18
CA ILE A 89 18.58 -13.85 0.54
C ILE A 89 19.12 -15.00 1.38
N ARG A 90 18.34 -15.49 2.36
CA ARG A 90 18.75 -16.64 3.19
C ARG A 90 18.99 -17.89 2.35
N GLU A 91 18.14 -18.18 1.36
CA GLU A 91 18.31 -19.32 0.45
C GLU A 91 19.57 -19.19 -0.43
N LEU A 92 20.08 -17.97 -0.63
CA LEU A 92 21.32 -17.72 -1.35
C LEU A 92 22.59 -17.90 -0.51
N MET A 93 22.44 -18.31 0.76
CA MET A 93 23.51 -18.58 1.74
C MET A 93 24.43 -17.36 1.97
N PRO A 94 23.93 -16.32 2.65
CA PRO A 94 24.75 -15.18 3.04
C PRO A 94 25.76 -15.61 4.11
N ILE A 95 26.90 -14.92 4.17
CA ILE A 95 27.89 -15.12 5.24
C ILE A 95 27.30 -14.64 6.57
N ASP A 96 26.70 -13.45 6.54
CA ASP A 96 25.90 -12.88 7.63
C ASP A 96 24.60 -12.33 7.03
N LEU A 97 23.47 -12.84 7.52
CA LEU A 97 22.16 -12.46 7.02
C LEU A 97 21.83 -10.99 7.32
N GLU A 98 22.17 -10.48 8.51
CA GLU A 98 21.80 -9.11 8.89
C GLU A 98 22.65 -8.08 8.13
N ASP A 99 23.94 -8.34 7.94
CA ASP A 99 24.80 -7.46 7.12
C ASP A 99 24.32 -7.45 5.65
N THR A 100 23.97 -8.62 5.12
CA THR A 100 23.44 -8.72 3.75
C THR A 100 22.09 -8.00 3.63
N MET A 101 21.24 -8.11 4.65
CA MET A 101 19.95 -7.39 4.69
C MET A 101 20.13 -5.87 4.79
N ALA A 102 21.14 -5.38 5.51
CA ALA A 102 21.44 -3.95 5.58
C ALA A 102 21.81 -3.39 4.18
N VAL A 103 22.64 -4.12 3.42
CA VAL A 103 22.97 -3.77 2.03
C VAL A 103 21.72 -3.87 1.14
N ALA A 104 20.94 -4.94 1.28
CA ALA A 104 19.70 -5.13 0.52
C ALA A 104 18.69 -4.00 0.72
N LEU A 105 18.54 -3.51 1.96
CA LEU A 105 17.70 -2.37 2.30
C LEU A 105 18.20 -1.07 1.66
N HIS A 106 19.51 -0.84 1.67
CA HIS A 106 20.11 0.31 1.01
C HIS A 106 19.85 0.31 -0.50
N GLU A 107 20.05 -0.84 -1.17
CA GLU A 107 19.75 -1.01 -2.59
C GLU A 107 18.25 -0.80 -2.89
N PHE A 108 17.39 -1.33 -2.02
CA PHE A 108 15.94 -1.17 -2.14
C PHE A 108 15.50 0.29 -2.02
N HIS A 109 16.01 1.04 -1.04
CA HIS A 109 15.70 2.46 -0.90
C HIS A 109 16.23 3.28 -2.09
N SER A 110 17.41 2.93 -2.62
CA SER A 110 17.96 3.56 -3.82
C SER A 110 17.07 3.32 -5.04
N TYR A 111 16.61 2.08 -5.22
CA TYR A 111 15.66 1.71 -6.28
C TYR A 111 14.32 2.47 -6.16
N LYS A 112 13.79 2.59 -4.94
CA LYS A 112 12.54 3.33 -4.66
C LYS A 112 12.66 4.80 -5.07
N GLN A 113 13.81 5.43 -4.81
CA GLN A 113 14.06 6.82 -5.18
C GLN A 113 14.19 7.03 -6.69
N SER A 114 14.77 6.08 -7.42
CA SER A 114 14.97 6.21 -8.87
C SER A 114 13.72 5.89 -9.68
N ASN A 115 12.95 4.87 -9.30
CA ASN A 115 11.87 4.32 -10.12
C ASN A 115 10.45 4.64 -9.61
N GLY A 116 10.34 5.25 -8.42
CA GLY A 116 9.09 5.81 -7.88
C GLY A 116 8.03 4.80 -7.42
N ASN A 117 7.96 3.60 -8.01
CA ASN A 117 7.00 2.56 -7.63
C ASN A 117 7.67 1.19 -7.45
N ILE A 118 7.31 0.52 -6.34
CA ILE A 118 7.83 -0.79 -5.92
C ILE A 118 6.90 -1.94 -6.38
N GLN A 119 5.75 -1.61 -6.96
CA GLN A 119 4.62 -2.54 -7.06
C GLN A 119 4.84 -3.84 -7.87
N ASP A 120 5.96 -4.00 -8.59
CA ASP A 120 6.23 -5.19 -9.39
C ASP A 120 7.64 -5.78 -9.19
N ILE A 121 8.31 -5.49 -8.06
CA ILE A 121 9.64 -6.06 -7.80
C ILE A 121 9.49 -7.52 -7.35
N ASP A 122 10.02 -8.45 -8.15
CA ASP A 122 10.22 -9.83 -7.75
C ASP A 122 11.38 -9.92 -6.73
N ALA A 123 11.05 -10.30 -5.49
CA ALA A 123 12.01 -10.43 -4.40
C ALA A 123 13.15 -11.42 -4.68
N LYS A 124 12.88 -12.50 -5.43
CA LYS A 124 13.86 -13.51 -5.82
C LYS A 124 14.82 -12.96 -6.87
N ALA A 125 14.29 -12.25 -7.86
CA ALA A 125 15.13 -11.56 -8.84
C ALA A 125 16.00 -10.48 -8.16
N PHE A 126 15.42 -9.73 -7.21
CA PHE A 126 16.13 -8.72 -6.44
C PHE A 126 17.26 -9.32 -5.59
N ALA A 127 16.99 -10.41 -4.87
CA ALA A 127 18.00 -11.15 -4.09
C ALA A 127 19.16 -11.64 -4.96
N LYS A 128 18.87 -12.17 -6.16
CA LYS A 128 19.90 -12.57 -7.13
C LYS A 128 20.75 -11.38 -7.59
N ASN A 129 20.13 -10.23 -7.85
CA ASN A 129 20.85 -9.02 -8.25
C ASN A 129 21.78 -8.53 -7.13
N ILE A 130 21.35 -8.59 -5.86
CA ILE A 130 22.20 -8.27 -4.71
C ILE A 130 23.41 -9.22 -4.67
N LYS A 131 23.21 -10.53 -4.86
CA LYS A 131 24.33 -11.50 -4.91
C LYS A 131 25.31 -11.24 -6.05
N LEU A 132 24.81 -10.81 -7.21
CA LEU A 132 25.66 -10.45 -8.35
C LEU A 132 26.46 -9.16 -8.09
N ALA A 133 25.83 -8.15 -7.49
CA ALA A 133 26.47 -6.88 -7.18
C ALA A 133 27.46 -6.98 -6.01
N HIS A 134 27.13 -7.78 -4.99
CA HIS A 134 27.86 -7.91 -3.74
C HIS A 134 28.21 -9.39 -3.43
N PRO A 135 28.98 -10.07 -4.29
CA PRO A 135 29.24 -11.50 -4.16
C PRO A 135 30.12 -11.85 -2.96
N ASN A 136 30.74 -10.87 -2.31
CA ASN A 136 31.50 -11.00 -1.06
C ASN A 136 30.60 -11.21 0.16
N LEU A 137 29.30 -10.92 0.06
CA LEU A 137 28.34 -11.13 1.16
C LEU A 137 27.80 -12.57 1.22
N PHE A 138 28.09 -13.38 0.22
CA PHE A 138 27.53 -14.73 0.07
C PHE A 138 28.64 -15.79 0.04
N LEU A 139 28.30 -16.97 0.56
CA LEU A 139 29.19 -18.12 0.49
C LEU A 139 29.41 -18.55 -0.97
N ARG A 140 30.68 -18.79 -1.30
CA ARG A 140 31.09 -19.35 -2.59
C ARG A 140 31.35 -20.84 -2.42
N LEU A 141 30.49 -21.68 -3.01
CA LEU A 141 30.63 -23.14 -2.95
C LEU A 141 31.96 -23.61 -3.55
N ASP A 142 32.44 -22.92 -4.59
CA ASP A 142 33.72 -23.21 -5.25
C ASP A 142 34.95 -23.06 -4.33
N SER A 143 34.82 -22.31 -3.24
CA SER A 143 35.87 -22.18 -2.21
C SER A 143 35.75 -23.19 -1.07
N ILE A 144 34.61 -23.90 -0.94
CA ILE A 144 34.37 -24.88 0.12
C ILE A 144 34.85 -26.28 -0.28
N PHE A 145 34.80 -26.62 -1.58
CA PHE A 145 35.16 -27.95 -2.09
C PHE A 145 36.57 -28.04 -2.71
N LYS A 146 37.44 -27.06 -2.48
CA LYS A 146 38.89 -27.21 -2.76
C LYS A 146 39.55 -27.93 -1.57
N LEU A 147 39.28 -29.22 -1.46
CA LEU A 147 40.05 -30.18 -0.66
C LEU A 147 40.95 -31.00 -1.58
#